data_AF-A0A2R7P569-F1
#
_entry.id   AF-A0A2R7P569-F1
#
_cell.length_a   1.000
_cell.length_b   1.000
_cell.length_c   1.000
_cell.angle_alpha   90.00
_cell.angle_beta   90.00
_cell.angle_gamma   90.00
#
_symmetry.space_group_name_H-M   'P 1'
#
loop_
_entity.id
_entity.type
_entity.pdbx_description
1 polymer ?
#
loop_
_entity_poly.entity_id
_entity_poly.type
_entity_poly.pdbx_seq_one_letter_code
_entity_poly.pdbx_strand_id
1 'polypeptide(L)'
;QHIYRNLAPGGRAAVVLPDNVLGGNNVGADIRRDLMDKCNLHTILRLPTGIFYAQGVKTNVLFFTRGKKDTGNTKEVWVYDMRANMPQFGKRTPFTREYFRTKPDAPASVPRDKFEDVFGNDPCGGPAALAQRVDTGEAGRWRKFTREQIKARNDNLDISWIKDDNAEAADARRDEPALVARMVMRELSGAMADLRSLLEELGEDPDASLEDLLADDTTADEAQP
;
A
#
# COMPACT_ATOMS: atom_id res chain seq x y z
N GLN A 1 -5.46 8.00 -9.32
CA GLN A 1 -6.53 8.78 -9.98
C GLN A 1 -6.24 9.04 -11.45
N HIS A 2 -5.13 9.71 -11.81
CA HIS A 2 -4.81 10.06 -13.20
C HIS A 2 -4.94 8.88 -14.18
N ILE A 3 -4.37 7.72 -13.84
CA ILE A 3 -4.38 6.53 -14.72
C ILE A 3 -5.80 6.11 -15.09
N TYR A 4 -6.64 5.74 -14.11
CA TYR A 4 -7.95 5.15 -14.40
C TYR A 4 -8.97 6.15 -14.95
N ARG A 5 -8.77 7.45 -14.71
CA ARG A 5 -9.62 8.51 -15.30
C ARG A 5 -9.31 8.77 -16.78
N ASN A 6 -8.08 8.49 -17.22
CA ASN A 6 -7.64 8.68 -18.61
C ASN A 6 -7.73 7.40 -19.46
N LEU A 7 -8.09 6.25 -18.86
CA LEU A 7 -8.39 5.07 -19.65
C LEU A 7 -9.66 5.28 -20.47
N ALA A 8 -9.59 5.00 -21.77
CA ALA A 8 -10.77 4.86 -22.60
C ALA A 8 -11.67 3.73 -22.05
N PRO A 9 -13.00 3.75 -22.28
CA PRO A 9 -13.88 2.64 -21.93
C PRO A 9 -13.35 1.30 -22.47
N GLY A 10 -13.22 0.28 -21.62
CA GLY A 10 -12.60 -1.01 -21.97
C GLY A 10 -11.07 -1.01 -22.00
N GLY A 11 -10.41 0.13 -21.84
CA GLY A 11 -8.96 0.22 -21.65
C GLY A 11 -8.53 -0.46 -20.35
N ARG A 12 -7.30 -0.96 -20.30
CA ARG A 12 -6.76 -1.71 -19.14
C ARG A 12 -5.44 -1.14 -18.67
N ALA A 13 -5.11 -1.34 -17.40
CA ALA A 13 -3.83 -0.96 -16.83
C ALA A 13 -3.34 -2.00 -15.81
N ALA A 14 -2.02 -2.09 -15.68
CA ALA A 14 -1.31 -2.75 -14.59
C ALA A 14 -0.40 -1.71 -13.93
N VAL A 15 -0.60 -1.43 -12.64
CA VAL A 15 0.07 -0.31 -11.95
C VAL A 15 0.78 -0.82 -10.70
N VAL A 16 2.08 -0.54 -10.60
CA VAL A 16 2.87 -0.81 -9.39
C VAL A 16 2.63 0.30 -8.37
N LEU A 17 2.18 -0.05 -7.17
CA LEU A 17 1.86 0.88 -6.08
C LEU A 17 2.35 0.36 -4.73
N PRO A 18 2.78 1.23 -3.79
CA PRO A 18 3.13 0.82 -2.44
C PRO A 18 1.88 0.42 -1.63
N ASP A 19 2.07 -0.38 -0.58
CA ASP A 19 1.00 -0.84 0.33
C ASP A 19 0.15 0.32 0.90
N ASN A 20 0.75 1.50 1.10
CA ASN A 20 0.07 2.68 1.62
C ASN A 20 -1.16 3.11 0.79
N VAL A 21 -1.22 2.74 -0.50
CA VAL A 21 -2.36 3.03 -1.37
C VAL A 21 -3.52 2.05 -1.12
N LEU A 22 -3.19 0.81 -0.74
CA LEU A 22 -4.17 -0.25 -0.51
C LEU A 22 -4.95 -0.04 0.80
N GLY A 23 -4.32 0.53 1.82
CA GLY A 23 -4.90 0.82 3.13
C GLY A 23 -5.10 2.31 3.43
N GLY A 24 -5.44 2.62 4.67
CA GLY A 24 -5.62 4.01 5.15
C GLY A 24 -7.04 4.56 5.05
N ASN A 25 -7.31 5.60 5.83
CA ASN A 25 -8.63 6.20 6.00
C ASN A 25 -8.82 7.44 5.10
N ASN A 26 -10.02 8.03 5.15
CA ASN A 26 -10.37 9.29 4.48
C ASN A 26 -10.23 9.21 2.95
N VAL A 27 -9.53 10.18 2.35
CA VAL A 27 -9.35 10.34 0.90
C VAL A 27 -8.85 9.05 0.22
N GLY A 28 -8.01 8.26 0.89
CA GLY A 28 -7.54 6.98 0.34
C GLY A 28 -8.67 5.98 0.10
N ALA A 29 -9.62 5.88 1.05
CA ALA A 29 -10.78 5.02 0.93
C ALA A 29 -11.70 5.47 -0.21
N ASP A 30 -11.92 6.78 -0.36
CA ASP A 30 -12.75 7.33 -1.44
C ASP A 30 -12.12 7.08 -2.82
N ILE A 31 -10.79 7.19 -2.95
CA ILE A 31 -10.09 6.86 -4.20
C ILE A 31 -10.21 5.37 -4.54
N ARG A 32 -10.11 4.47 -3.56
CA ARG A 32 -10.28 3.03 -3.80
C ARG A 32 -11.71 2.69 -4.18
N ARG A 33 -12.69 3.33 -3.55
CA ARG A 33 -14.10 3.22 -3.92
C ARG A 33 -14.32 3.70 -5.35
N ASP A 34 -13.83 4.90 -5.69
CA ASP A 34 -13.93 5.48 -7.03
C ASP A 34 -13.25 4.59 -8.09
N LEU A 35 -12.09 4.00 -7.78
CA LEU A 35 -11.42 3.03 -8.65
C LEU A 35 -12.30 1.80 -8.90
N MET A 36 -12.85 1.17 -7.85
CA MET A 36 -13.72 -0.02 -7.97
C MET A 36 -15.08 0.29 -8.58
N ASP A 37 -15.53 1.55 -8.47
CA ASP A 37 -16.75 2.02 -9.13
C ASP A 37 -16.52 2.20 -10.62
N LYS A 38 -15.44 2.89 -11.02
CA LYS A 38 -15.13 3.23 -12.41
C LYS A 38 -14.48 2.11 -13.21
N CYS A 39 -13.78 1.21 -12.53
CA CYS A 39 -13.03 0.13 -13.15
C CYS A 39 -13.44 -1.22 -12.55
N ASN A 40 -13.28 -2.27 -13.35
CA ASN A 40 -13.19 -3.62 -12.85
C ASN A 40 -11.75 -3.86 -12.38
N LEU A 41 -11.45 -3.49 -11.13
CA LEU A 41 -10.28 -4.01 -10.42
C LEU A 41 -10.51 -5.50 -10.18
N HIS A 42 -9.78 -6.33 -10.93
CA HIS A 42 -10.02 -7.78 -10.95
C HIS A 42 -8.88 -8.58 -10.32
N THR A 43 -7.66 -8.01 -10.24
CA THR A 43 -6.52 -8.69 -9.64
C THR A 43 -5.58 -7.74 -8.89
N ILE A 44 -5.08 -8.18 -7.74
CA ILE A 44 -3.97 -7.58 -7.00
C ILE A 44 -2.87 -8.64 -6.85
N LEU A 45 -1.65 -8.31 -7.26
CA LEU A 45 -0.46 -9.11 -6.98
C LEU A 45 0.36 -8.43 -5.88
N ARG A 46 0.51 -9.08 -4.72
CA ARG A 46 1.41 -8.62 -3.66
C ARG A 46 2.82 -9.06 -4.01
N LEU A 47 3.72 -8.12 -4.27
CA LEU A 47 5.08 -8.42 -4.67
C LEU A 47 5.96 -8.76 -3.45
N PRO A 48 7.01 -9.58 -3.64
CA PRO A 48 8.02 -9.82 -2.61
C PRO A 48 8.79 -8.55 -2.26
N THR A 49 9.41 -8.57 -1.08
CA THR A 49 10.33 -7.51 -0.65
C THR A 49 11.73 -7.71 -1.21
N GLY A 50 12.54 -6.64 -1.27
CA GLY A 50 13.95 -6.72 -1.69
C GLY A 50 14.16 -6.76 -3.21
N ILE A 51 13.10 -6.58 -4.01
CA ILE A 51 13.17 -6.57 -5.49
C ILE A 51 13.36 -5.17 -6.09
N PHE A 52 13.16 -4.11 -5.28
CA PHE A 52 13.42 -2.72 -5.66
C PHE A 52 14.70 -2.21 -5.00
N TYR A 53 15.28 -1.13 -5.56
CA TYR A 53 16.48 -0.51 -5.00
C TYR A 53 16.25 -0.02 -3.55
N ALA A 54 15.06 0.49 -3.27
CA ALA A 54 14.64 0.93 -1.95
C ALA A 54 14.26 -0.27 -1.08
N GLN A 55 15.09 -0.56 -0.09
CA GLN A 55 14.87 -1.64 0.85
C GLN A 55 13.64 -1.35 1.73
N GLY A 56 12.89 -2.41 2.07
CA GLY A 56 11.72 -2.32 2.96
C GLY A 56 10.42 -1.82 2.32
N VAL A 57 10.44 -1.30 1.09
CA VAL A 57 9.21 -0.89 0.41
C VAL A 57 8.40 -2.13 0.01
N LYS A 58 7.18 -2.23 0.57
CA LYS A 58 6.20 -3.24 0.19
C LYS A 58 5.34 -2.70 -0.95
N THR A 59 5.29 -3.44 -2.06
CA THR A 59 4.63 -3.01 -3.30
C THR A 59 3.65 -4.06 -3.81
N ASN A 60 2.71 -3.62 -4.63
CA ASN A 60 1.68 -4.44 -5.26
C ASN A 60 1.52 -4.03 -6.72
N VAL A 61 0.93 -4.92 -7.52
CA VAL A 61 0.47 -4.60 -8.87
C VAL A 61 -1.05 -4.72 -8.91
N LEU A 62 -1.73 -3.62 -9.26
CA LEU A 62 -3.18 -3.62 -9.45
C LEU A 62 -3.46 -3.78 -10.95
N PHE A 63 -4.31 -4.75 -11.30
CA PHE A 63 -4.78 -4.99 -12.65
C PHE A 63 -6.26 -4.65 -12.74
N PHE A 64 -6.60 -3.72 -13.63
CA PHE A 64 -7.97 -3.27 -13.78
C PHE A 64 -8.30 -2.83 -15.21
N THR A 65 -9.58 -2.96 -15.54
CA THR A 65 -10.16 -2.54 -16.82
C THR A 65 -11.19 -1.44 -16.59
N ARG A 66 -11.14 -0.36 -17.38
CA ARG A 66 -12.12 0.73 -17.31
C ARG A 66 -13.50 0.22 -17.70
N GLY A 67 -14.45 0.43 -16.81
CA GLY A 67 -15.85 0.10 -17.03
C GLY A 67 -16.48 0.90 -18.17
N LYS A 68 -17.60 0.40 -18.68
CA LYS A 68 -18.49 1.17 -19.57
C LYS A 68 -19.39 2.14 -18.78
N LYS A 69 -19.56 1.88 -17.48
CA LYS A 69 -20.30 2.71 -16.53
C LYS A 69 -19.31 3.35 -15.57
N ASP A 70 -19.75 4.36 -14.83
CA ASP A 70 -18.92 5.00 -13.79
C ASP A 70 -19.03 4.37 -12.41
N THR A 71 -19.98 3.46 -12.20
CA THR A 71 -20.20 2.83 -10.89
C THR A 71 -20.42 1.34 -10.98
N GLY A 72 -20.05 0.62 -9.91
CA GLY A 72 -20.34 -0.79 -9.74
C GLY A 72 -19.70 -1.72 -10.77
N ASN A 73 -18.47 -1.41 -11.24
CA ASN A 73 -17.77 -2.27 -12.19
C ASN A 73 -17.01 -3.43 -11.52
N THR A 74 -16.35 -3.22 -10.38
CA THR A 74 -15.75 -4.32 -9.60
C THR A 74 -16.81 -5.14 -8.87
N LYS A 75 -16.76 -6.46 -9.03
CA LYS A 75 -17.63 -7.43 -8.32
C LYS A 75 -16.85 -8.34 -7.38
N GLU A 76 -15.64 -8.69 -7.79
CA GLU A 76 -14.72 -9.52 -7.05
C GLU A 76 -13.29 -9.08 -7.39
N VAL A 77 -12.40 -9.21 -6.42
CA VAL A 77 -10.97 -8.96 -6.57
C VAL A 77 -10.23 -10.24 -6.21
N TRP A 78 -9.35 -10.68 -7.09
CA TRP A 78 -8.45 -11.79 -6.82
C TRP A 78 -7.12 -11.28 -6.28
N VAL A 79 -6.63 -11.86 -5.20
CA VAL A 79 -5.35 -11.48 -4.59
C VAL A 79 -4.38 -12.65 -4.73
N TYR A 80 -3.20 -12.38 -5.28
CA TYR A 80 -2.07 -13.31 -5.27
C TYR A 80 -1.02 -12.85 -4.25
N ASP A 81 -0.74 -13.69 -3.26
CA ASP A 81 0.32 -13.43 -2.28
C ASP A 81 1.65 -14.02 -2.75
N MET A 82 2.47 -13.20 -3.42
CA MET A 82 3.87 -13.52 -3.76
C MET A 82 4.84 -12.86 -2.78
N ARG A 83 4.42 -12.65 -1.52
CA ARG A 83 5.22 -11.95 -0.52
C ARG A 83 5.52 -12.83 0.68
N ALA A 84 4.50 -13.35 1.35
CA ALA A 84 4.66 -14.13 2.56
C ALA A 84 5.49 -15.40 2.29
N ASN A 85 6.46 -15.69 3.16
CA ASN A 85 7.32 -16.89 3.07
C ASN A 85 8.06 -17.02 1.73
N MET A 86 8.34 -15.90 1.05
CA MET A 86 9.21 -15.88 -0.14
C MET A 86 10.68 -15.71 0.26
N PRO A 87 11.64 -16.13 -0.60
CA PRO A 87 13.05 -15.86 -0.37
C PRO A 87 13.34 -14.37 -0.18
N GLN A 88 14.35 -14.05 0.62
CA GLN A 88 14.88 -12.69 0.67
C GLN A 88 15.64 -12.40 -0.62
N PHE A 89 15.03 -11.60 -1.49
CA PHE A 89 15.64 -11.21 -2.75
C PHE A 89 16.71 -10.14 -2.56
N GLY A 90 17.71 -10.17 -3.44
CA GLY A 90 18.82 -9.23 -3.44
C GLY A 90 19.94 -9.69 -4.37
N LYS A 91 21.16 -9.18 -4.17
CA LYS A 91 22.30 -9.53 -5.05
C LYS A 91 22.62 -11.04 -5.05
N ARG A 92 22.41 -11.73 -3.93
CA ARG A 92 22.71 -13.16 -3.76
C ARG A 92 21.56 -14.08 -4.21
N THR A 93 20.35 -13.55 -4.24
CA THR A 93 19.13 -14.29 -4.59
C THR A 93 18.35 -13.44 -5.60
N PRO A 94 18.66 -13.55 -6.91
CA PRO A 94 18.04 -12.71 -7.91
C PRO A 94 16.56 -13.05 -8.10
N PHE A 95 15.75 -12.01 -8.29
CA PHE A 95 14.34 -12.16 -8.65
C PHE A 95 14.21 -12.33 -10.16
N THR A 96 13.81 -13.52 -10.61
CA THR A 96 13.79 -13.91 -12.02
C THR A 96 12.38 -14.20 -12.53
N ARG A 97 12.25 -14.39 -13.84
CA ARG A 97 10.97 -14.69 -14.50
C ARG A 97 10.32 -15.99 -14.02
N GLU A 98 11.12 -16.93 -13.52
CA GLU A 98 10.68 -18.25 -13.08
C GLU A 98 9.75 -18.19 -11.86
N TYR A 99 9.76 -17.09 -11.09
CA TYR A 99 8.81 -16.91 -9.98
C TYR A 99 7.37 -16.62 -10.44
N PHE A 100 7.18 -16.17 -11.68
CA PHE A 100 5.87 -15.76 -12.19
C PHE A 100 5.13 -16.86 -12.94
N ARG A 101 5.83 -17.80 -13.59
CA ARG A 101 5.22 -18.80 -14.48
C ARG A 101 5.90 -20.15 -14.38
N THR A 102 5.10 -21.20 -14.40
CA THR A 102 5.61 -22.57 -14.47
C THR A 102 6.03 -22.88 -15.90
N LYS A 103 7.23 -23.45 -16.08
CA LYS A 103 7.75 -23.69 -17.43
C LYS A 103 6.80 -24.62 -18.21
N PRO A 104 6.62 -24.43 -19.52
CA PRO A 104 5.74 -25.28 -20.32
C PRO A 104 6.08 -26.77 -20.24
N ASP A 105 7.36 -27.10 -20.17
CA ASP A 105 7.94 -28.44 -20.08
C ASP A 105 8.01 -29.01 -18.65
N ALA A 106 7.52 -28.28 -17.64
CA ALA A 106 7.51 -28.77 -16.28
C ALA A 106 6.67 -30.08 -16.17
N PRO A 107 7.15 -31.09 -15.41
CA PRO A 107 6.41 -32.34 -15.20
C PRO A 107 5.00 -32.09 -14.66
N ALA A 108 4.07 -33.00 -14.96
CA ALA A 108 2.69 -32.93 -14.48
C ALA A 108 2.55 -32.95 -12.94
N SER A 109 3.59 -33.42 -12.23
CA SER A 109 3.67 -33.38 -10.77
C SER A 109 3.94 -31.99 -10.20
N VAL A 110 4.41 -31.05 -11.01
CA VAL A 110 4.67 -29.66 -10.59
C VAL A 110 3.35 -28.89 -10.65
N PRO A 111 2.86 -28.35 -9.52
CA PRO A 111 1.66 -27.52 -9.52
C PRO A 111 1.81 -26.30 -10.45
N ARG A 112 0.72 -25.99 -11.16
CA ARG A 112 0.61 -24.80 -12.03
C ARG A 112 -0.07 -23.68 -11.24
N ASP A 113 0.56 -23.25 -10.16
CA ASP A 113 -0.01 -22.34 -9.14
C ASP A 113 0.72 -20.99 -9.04
N LYS A 114 1.66 -20.72 -9.95
CA LYS A 114 2.34 -19.42 -10.00
C LYS A 114 1.39 -18.35 -10.55
N PHE A 115 1.70 -17.09 -10.25
CA PHE A 115 0.83 -15.96 -10.56
C PHE A 115 0.28 -15.98 -11.99
N GLU A 116 1.12 -16.16 -13.01
CA GLU A 116 0.64 -16.15 -14.40
C GLU A 116 -0.09 -17.42 -14.81
N ASP A 117 0.15 -18.54 -14.13
CA ASP A 117 -0.59 -19.77 -14.36
C ASP A 117 -2.05 -19.57 -13.90
N VAL A 118 -2.25 -18.95 -12.73
CA VAL A 118 -3.58 -18.70 -12.15
C VAL A 118 -4.25 -17.41 -12.63
N PHE A 119 -3.48 -16.43 -13.10
CA PHE A 119 -3.99 -15.20 -13.71
C PHE A 119 -4.69 -15.50 -15.03
N GLY A 120 -4.13 -16.44 -15.81
CA GLY A 120 -4.64 -16.89 -17.10
C GLY A 120 -4.25 -16.00 -18.28
N ASN A 121 -4.93 -16.20 -19.41
CA ASN A 121 -4.62 -15.51 -20.67
C ASN A 121 -5.48 -14.27 -20.93
N ASP A 122 -6.50 -14.00 -20.11
CA ASP A 122 -7.35 -12.82 -20.26
C ASP A 122 -6.78 -11.63 -19.44
N PRO A 123 -6.17 -10.64 -20.10
CA PRO A 123 -5.60 -9.48 -19.40
C PRO A 123 -6.65 -8.48 -18.91
N CYS A 124 -7.92 -8.62 -19.33
CA CYS A 124 -8.98 -7.66 -19.03
C CYS A 124 -9.85 -8.09 -17.84
N GLY A 125 -9.71 -9.33 -17.35
CA GLY A 125 -10.50 -9.87 -16.25
C GLY A 125 -11.99 -9.94 -16.57
N GLY A 126 -12.34 -10.43 -17.76
CA GLY A 126 -13.72 -10.60 -18.18
C GLY A 126 -14.47 -11.68 -17.38
N PRO A 127 -15.82 -11.64 -17.34
CA PRO A 127 -16.61 -12.55 -16.51
C PRO A 127 -16.33 -14.04 -16.75
N ALA A 128 -16.11 -14.43 -18.02
CA ALA A 128 -15.79 -15.81 -18.37
C ALA A 128 -14.43 -16.27 -17.82
N ALA A 129 -13.41 -15.40 -17.85
CA ALA A 129 -12.10 -15.71 -17.30
C ALA A 129 -12.13 -15.75 -15.77
N LEU A 130 -12.85 -14.82 -15.13
CA LEU A 130 -13.00 -14.81 -13.68
C LEU A 130 -13.75 -16.04 -13.16
N ALA A 131 -14.77 -16.52 -13.89
CA ALA A 131 -15.52 -17.72 -13.53
C ALA A 131 -14.69 -19.02 -13.58
N GLN A 132 -13.59 -19.04 -14.33
CA GLN A 132 -12.68 -20.19 -14.41
C GLN A 132 -11.66 -20.22 -13.26
N ARG A 133 -11.47 -19.11 -12.55
CA ARG A 133 -10.51 -19.04 -11.45
C ARG A 133 -11.05 -19.78 -10.23
N VAL A 134 -10.16 -20.48 -9.55
CA VAL A 134 -10.49 -21.27 -8.37
C VAL A 134 -9.78 -20.67 -7.15
N ASP A 135 -10.55 -20.41 -6.10
CA ASP A 135 -10.01 -19.98 -4.82
C ASP A 135 -9.26 -21.15 -4.17
N THR A 136 -7.99 -20.91 -3.84
CA THR A 136 -7.09 -21.93 -3.26
C THR A 136 -7.17 -22.03 -1.74
N GLY A 137 -8.07 -21.27 -1.10
CA GLY A 137 -8.27 -21.25 0.33
C GLY A 137 -7.12 -20.58 1.09
N GLU A 138 -7.13 -20.71 2.41
CA GLU A 138 -6.19 -19.99 3.28
C GLU A 138 -4.76 -20.54 3.23
N ALA A 139 -4.61 -21.80 2.84
CA ALA A 139 -3.31 -22.42 2.61
C ALA A 139 -2.70 -22.03 1.26
N GLY A 140 -3.52 -21.58 0.31
CA GLY A 140 -3.08 -21.20 -1.03
C GLY A 140 -2.73 -19.72 -1.15
N ARG A 141 -2.07 -19.39 -2.26
CA ARG A 141 -1.62 -18.01 -2.56
C ARG A 141 -2.61 -17.23 -3.41
N TRP A 142 -3.68 -17.84 -3.92
CA TRP A 142 -4.64 -17.23 -4.82
C TRP A 142 -6.05 -17.30 -4.25
N ARG A 143 -6.58 -16.16 -3.80
CA ARG A 143 -7.90 -16.07 -3.15
C ARG A 143 -8.77 -14.99 -3.75
N LYS A 144 -10.07 -15.20 -3.66
CA LYS A 144 -11.10 -14.29 -4.13
C LYS A 144 -11.74 -13.55 -2.97
N PHE A 145 -11.97 -12.26 -3.16
CA PHE A 145 -12.70 -11.40 -2.24
C PHE A 145 -13.83 -10.68 -2.97
N THR A 146 -15.06 -10.78 -2.47
CA THR A 146 -16.20 -10.09 -3.09
C THR A 146 -16.18 -8.60 -2.78
N ARG A 147 -16.87 -7.81 -3.60
CA ARG A 147 -17.00 -6.36 -3.38
C ARG A 147 -17.60 -6.04 -2.00
N GLU A 148 -18.52 -6.86 -1.51
CA GLU A 148 -19.16 -6.74 -0.20
C GLU A 148 -18.17 -7.01 0.94
N GLN A 149 -17.35 -8.06 0.83
CA GLN A 149 -16.29 -8.34 1.80
C GLN A 149 -15.29 -7.19 1.89
N ILE A 150 -14.90 -6.62 0.74
CA ILE A 150 -14.00 -5.47 0.69
C ILE A 150 -14.67 -4.23 1.29
N LYS A 151 -15.97 -4.02 1.02
CA LYS A 151 -16.73 -2.91 1.61
C LYS A 151 -16.80 -3.02 3.13
N ALA A 152 -17.01 -4.22 3.67
CA ALA A 152 -17.02 -4.48 5.11
C ALA A 152 -15.66 -4.17 5.78
N ARG A 153 -14.57 -4.18 4.99
CA ARG A 153 -13.22 -3.76 5.40
C ARG A 153 -12.97 -2.27 5.18
N ASN A 154 -14.01 -1.44 5.07
CA ASN A 154 -13.90 -0.01 4.75
C ASN A 154 -13.14 0.25 3.44
N ASP A 155 -13.43 -0.57 2.42
CA ASP A 155 -12.76 -0.53 1.12
C ASP A 155 -11.22 -0.71 1.20
N ASN A 156 -10.69 -1.30 2.28
CA ASN A 156 -9.27 -1.60 2.45
C ASN A 156 -8.86 -2.82 1.61
N LEU A 157 -7.91 -2.60 0.70
CA LEU A 157 -7.37 -3.59 -0.23
C LEU A 157 -6.06 -4.23 0.25
N ASP A 158 -5.52 -3.84 1.41
CA ASP A 158 -4.41 -4.53 2.05
C ASP A 158 -4.93 -5.81 2.71
N ILE A 159 -5.03 -6.84 1.88
CA ILE A 159 -5.59 -8.14 2.23
C ILE A 159 -4.44 -9.14 2.30
N SER A 160 -4.26 -9.74 3.48
CA SER A 160 -3.26 -10.75 3.80
C SER A 160 -3.91 -11.82 4.65
N TRP A 161 -3.60 -13.09 4.39
CA TRP A 161 -4.09 -14.23 5.18
C TRP A 161 -2.99 -15.26 5.51
N ILE A 162 -1.89 -15.25 4.76
CA ILE A 162 -0.73 -16.10 5.05
C ILE A 162 0.11 -15.39 6.11
N LYS A 163 0.45 -16.11 7.19
CA LYS A 163 1.39 -15.65 8.20
C LYS A 163 2.82 -15.75 7.64
N ASP A 164 3.58 -14.66 7.76
CA ASP A 164 4.94 -14.57 7.24
C ASP A 164 5.96 -14.80 8.37
N ASP A 165 6.56 -15.98 8.39
CA ASP A 165 7.49 -16.40 9.44
C ASP A 165 8.78 -15.57 9.40
N ASN A 166 9.18 -15.12 8.21
CA ASN A 166 10.35 -14.26 8.02
C ASN A 166 10.11 -12.83 8.52
N ALA A 167 8.88 -12.32 8.38
CA ALA A 167 8.53 -10.99 8.86
C ALA A 167 8.50 -10.94 10.39
N GLU A 168 7.97 -11.96 11.07
CA GLU A 168 7.99 -12.00 12.54
C GLU A 168 9.42 -12.05 13.10
N ALA A 169 10.32 -12.81 12.46
CA ALA A 169 11.73 -12.85 12.86
C ALA A 169 12.49 -11.52 12.61
N ALA A 170 12.00 -10.69 11.70
CA ALA A 170 12.54 -9.35 11.42
C ALA A 170 11.92 -8.29 12.33
N ASP A 171 10.60 -8.33 12.57
CA ASP A 171 9.89 -7.42 13.46
C ASP A 171 10.27 -7.68 14.93
N ALA A 172 10.56 -8.93 15.33
CA ALA A 172 11.11 -9.25 16.66
C ALA A 172 12.51 -8.67 16.89
N ARG A 173 13.23 -8.27 15.82
CA ARG A 173 14.52 -7.55 15.91
C ARG A 173 14.38 -6.04 15.85
N ARG A 174 13.18 -5.51 15.59
CA ARG A 174 12.92 -4.08 15.66
C ARG A 174 12.69 -3.69 17.11
N ASP A 175 13.14 -2.50 17.47
CA ASP A 175 12.81 -1.92 18.77
C ASP A 175 11.28 -1.85 18.93
N GLU A 176 10.78 -2.16 20.13
CA GLU A 176 9.35 -2.04 20.41
C GLU A 176 8.86 -0.63 20.04
N PRO A 177 7.72 -0.48 19.35
CA PRO A 177 7.20 0.84 18.95
C PRO A 177 7.07 1.81 20.14
N ALA A 178 6.73 1.27 21.32
CA ALA A 178 6.68 2.04 22.55
C ALA A 178 8.05 2.54 23.01
N LEU A 179 9.12 1.75 22.84
CA LEU A 179 10.48 2.17 23.16
C LEU A 179 10.95 3.28 22.21
N VAL A 180 10.74 3.10 20.90
CA VAL A 180 11.07 4.13 19.90
C VAL A 180 10.31 5.42 20.18
N ALA A 181 9.01 5.33 20.45
CA ALA A 181 8.20 6.50 20.80
C ALA A 181 8.72 7.20 22.06
N ARG A 182 9.10 6.45 23.11
CA ARG A 182 9.73 7.02 24.31
C ARG A 182 11.05 7.72 24.01
N MET A 183 11.90 7.14 23.15
CA MET A 183 13.15 7.76 22.73
C MET A 183 12.89 9.07 21.98
N VAL A 184 11.97 9.07 21.01
CA VAL A 184 11.59 10.26 20.26
C VAL A 184 11.02 11.34 21.18
N MET A 185 10.13 10.98 22.11
CA MET A 185 9.58 11.92 23.09
C MET A 185 10.68 12.57 23.94
N ARG A 186 11.68 11.80 24.36
CA ARG A 186 12.82 12.32 25.13
C ARG A 186 13.63 13.32 24.33
N GLU A 187 14.01 12.98 23.09
CA GLU A 187 14.79 13.87 22.23
C GLU A 187 14.02 15.14 21.87
N LEU A 188 12.72 15.02 21.54
CA LEU A 188 11.86 16.18 21.28
C LEU A 188 11.72 17.07 22.51
N SER A 189 11.57 16.48 23.70
CA SER A 189 11.48 17.25 24.95
C SER A 189 12.78 18.00 25.26
N GLY A 190 13.94 17.39 25.00
CA GLY A 190 15.24 18.04 25.12
C GLY A 190 15.39 19.21 24.15
N ALA A 191 15.11 18.98 22.87
CA ALA A 191 15.15 20.04 21.86
C ALA A 191 14.19 21.20 22.17
N MET A 192 12.99 20.89 22.70
CA MET A 192 12.04 21.90 23.16
C MET A 192 12.59 22.69 24.37
N ALA A 193 13.26 22.04 25.31
CA ALA A 193 13.88 22.72 26.45
C ALA A 193 15.00 23.67 26.01
N ASP A 194 15.84 23.24 25.07
CA ASP A 194 16.91 24.08 24.51
C ASP A 194 16.34 25.31 23.79
N LEU A 195 15.29 25.12 22.97
CA LEU A 195 14.57 26.21 22.30
C LEU A 195 13.98 27.22 23.29
N ARG A 196 13.38 26.72 24.39
CA ARG A 196 12.85 27.60 25.45
C ARG A 196 13.94 28.40 26.13
N SER A 197 15.07 27.78 26.46
CA SER A 197 16.21 28.48 27.04
C SER A 197 16.75 29.58 26.13
N LEU A 198 16.77 29.35 24.81
CA LEU A 198 17.18 30.37 23.84
C LEU A 198 16.20 31.56 23.78
N LEU A 199 14.88 31.29 23.86
CA LEU A 199 13.88 32.37 23.92
C LEU A 199 14.04 33.22 25.18
N GLU A 200 14.26 32.58 26.34
CA GLU A 200 14.52 33.30 27.60
C GLU A 200 15.80 34.15 27.52
N GLU A 201 16.88 33.65 26.90
CA GLU A 201 18.12 34.42 26.69
C GLU A 201 17.91 35.64 25.77
N LEU A 202 16.99 35.54 24.83
CA LEU A 202 16.61 36.64 23.93
C LEU A 202 15.60 37.61 24.57
N GLY A 203 15.12 37.32 25.77
CA GLY A 203 14.12 38.13 26.48
C GLY A 203 12.68 37.91 26.01
N GLU A 204 12.45 36.84 25.24
CA GLU A 204 11.13 36.43 24.76
C GLU A 204 10.46 35.47 25.76
N ASP A 205 9.14 35.56 25.93
CA ASP A 205 8.38 34.60 26.73
C ASP A 205 8.18 33.30 25.90
N PRO A 206 8.79 32.17 26.31
CA PRO A 206 8.70 30.91 25.57
C PRO A 206 7.30 30.31 25.49
N ASP A 207 6.38 30.75 26.34
CA ASP A 207 4.99 30.27 26.38
C ASP A 207 4.00 31.33 25.87
N ALA A 208 4.48 32.47 25.34
CA ALA A 208 3.65 33.48 24.68
C ALA A 208 2.95 32.90 23.44
N SER A 209 1.70 33.30 23.23
CA SER A 209 0.96 32.85 22.06
C SER A 209 1.48 33.53 20.79
N LEU A 210 1.42 32.82 19.65
CA LEU A 210 1.78 33.38 18.34
C LEU A 210 0.98 34.62 17.96
N GLU A 211 -0.22 34.81 18.52
CA GLU A 211 -1.05 36.00 18.33
C GLU A 211 -0.53 37.20 19.13
N ASP A 212 0.03 36.98 20.32
CA ASP A 212 0.61 38.04 21.17
C ASP A 212 1.91 38.60 20.57
N LEU A 213 2.76 37.72 20.00
CA LEU A 213 4.02 38.10 19.36
C LEU A 213 3.84 38.92 18.08
N LEU A 214 2.76 38.67 17.32
CA LEU A 214 2.44 39.42 16.09
C LEU A 214 1.74 40.75 16.36
N ALA A 215 1.17 40.93 17.56
CA ALA A 215 0.52 42.17 17.95
C ALA A 215 1.55 43.28 18.27
N ASP A 216 2.66 42.94 18.93
CA ASP A 216 3.71 43.90 19.28
C ASP A 216 4.37 44.54 18.05
N ASP A 217 4.62 43.76 16.98
CA ASP A 217 5.17 44.28 15.72
C ASP A 217 4.23 45.26 14.99
N THR A 218 2.91 45.13 15.16
CA THR A 218 1.94 46.06 14.53
C THR A 218 1.80 47.40 15.25
N THR A 219 2.18 47.48 16.53
CA THR A 219 2.09 48.73 17.31
C THR A 219 3.31 49.64 17.14
N ALA A 220 4.42 49.13 16.60
CA ALA A 220 5.65 49.89 16.41
C ALA A 220 5.63 50.85 15.20
N ASP A 221 4.71 50.68 14.24
CA ASP A 221 4.66 51.49 13.00
C ASP A 221 3.68 52.68 13.04
N GLU A 222 2.93 52.88 14.15
CA GLU A 222 1.97 54.00 14.29
C GLU A 222 2.50 55.18 15.15
N ALA A 223 3.77 55.16 15.55
CA ALA A 223 4.32 56.19 16.45
C ALA A 223 5.51 56.97 15.87
N GLN A 224 5.33 57.68 14.75
CA GLN A 224 6.11 58.91 14.47
C GLN A 224 5.21 60.01 13.86
N PRO A 225 5.22 61.24 14.43
CA PRO A 225 4.51 62.41 13.89
C PRO A 225 5.21 63.06 12.70
#